data_AF-K5VDV1-F1
#
_entry.id   AF-K5VDV1-F1
#
_cell.length_a   1.000
_cell.length_b   1.000
_cell.length_c   1.000
_cell.angle_alpha   90.00
_cell.angle_beta   90.00
_cell.angle_gamma   90.00
#
_symmetry.space_group_name_H-M   'P 1'
#
loop_
_entity.id
_entity.type
_entity.pdbx_description
1 polymer ?
#
loop_
_entity_poly.entity_id
_entity_poly.type
_entity_poly.pdbx_seq_one_letter_code
_entity_poly.pdbx_strand_id
1 'polypeptide(L)' 'MSPTCTIPYEVLFCVVNDTPYAATFQVLRVDNGLRAGPTVLLHRGESISLVLTAGQPYRYAVRQHGKEANLS' A
#
# COMPACT_ATOMS: atom_id res chain seq x y z
N MET A 1 21.15 20.20 -2.79
CA MET A 1 20.87 19.21 -3.86
C MET A 1 20.63 17.88 -3.18
N SER A 2 19.40 17.35 -3.25
CA SER A 2 19.09 15.99 -2.83
C SER A 2 19.50 15.01 -3.95
N PRO A 3 20.06 13.84 -3.64
CA PRO A 3 20.53 12.91 -4.67
C PRO A 3 19.32 12.25 -5.32
N THR A 4 19.10 12.54 -6.59
CA THR A 4 18.11 11.83 -7.41
C THR A 4 18.82 10.65 -8.09
N CYS A 5 18.51 9.43 -7.67
CA CYS A 5 18.96 8.22 -8.36
C CYS A 5 18.17 8.07 -9.66
N THR A 6 18.86 8.05 -10.81
CA THR A 6 18.27 7.92 -12.16
C THR A 6 18.31 6.48 -12.69
N ILE A 7 18.86 5.55 -11.91
CA ILE A 7 18.87 4.12 -12.26
C ILE A 7 17.47 3.57 -11.99
N PRO A 8 16.85 2.80 -12.90
CA PRO A 8 15.60 2.09 -12.59
C PRO A 8 15.87 1.09 -11.47
N TYR A 9 15.27 1.30 -10.30
CA TYR A 9 15.28 0.34 -9.19
C TYR A 9 13.86 0.02 -8.77
N GLU A 10 13.65 -1.22 -8.35
CA GLU A 10 12.41 -1.65 -7.73
C GLU A 10 12.40 -1.18 -6.28
N VAL A 11 11.32 -0.51 -5.86
CA VAL A 11 11.13 -0.14 -4.46
C VAL A 11 10.30 -1.23 -3.80
N LEU A 12 10.85 -1.88 -2.78
CA LEU A 12 10.12 -2.86 -2.01
C LEU A 12 9.38 -2.17 -0.85
N PHE A 13 8.06 -2.15 -0.90
CA PHE A 13 7.22 -1.62 0.16
C PHE A 13 6.60 -2.76 0.96
N CYS A 14 6.97 -2.86 2.24
CA CYS A 14 6.46 -3.90 3.13
C CYS A 14 5.41 -3.32 4.07
N VAL A 15 4.25 -3.98 4.12
CA VAL A 15 3.18 -3.68 5.07
C VAL A 15 3.07 -4.84 6.04
N VAL A 16 3.17 -4.55 7.33
CA VAL A 16 2.99 -5.50 8.42
C VAL A 16 1.74 -5.10 9.20
N ASN A 17 0.86 -6.05 9.51
CA ASN A 17 -0.20 -5.80 10.48
C ASN A 17 0.31 -6.09 11.90
N ASP A 18 0.85 -5.06 12.55
CA ASP A 18 1.32 -5.10 13.94
C ASP A 18 0.21 -4.89 14.97
N THR A 19 -1.03 -4.70 14.52
CA THR A 19 -2.17 -4.44 15.39
C THR A 19 -2.80 -5.73 15.92
N PRO A 20 -3.64 -5.67 16.99
CA PRO A 20 -4.29 -6.85 17.54
C PRO A 20 -5.32 -7.51 16.62
N TYR A 21 -5.82 -6.80 15.59
CA TYR A 21 -6.98 -7.20 14.83
C TYR A 21 -6.67 -7.31 13.34
N ALA A 22 -7.45 -8.12 12.61
CA ALA A 22 -7.27 -8.23 11.17
C ALA A 22 -7.53 -6.87 10.49
N ALA A 23 -6.73 -6.56 9.47
CA ALA A 23 -6.83 -5.36 8.68
C ALA A 23 -6.85 -5.71 7.20
N THR A 24 -7.54 -4.91 6.39
CA THR A 24 -7.46 -5.04 4.93
C THR A 24 -6.59 -3.93 4.37
N PHE A 25 -5.67 -4.30 3.50
CA PHE A 25 -4.83 -3.39 2.75
C PHE A 25 -5.23 -3.43 1.27
N GLN A 26 -5.42 -2.27 0.66
CA GLN A 26 -5.81 -2.16 -0.74
C GLN A 26 -4.94 -1.11 -1.45
N VAL A 27 -4.42 -1.45 -2.63
CA VAL A 27 -3.79 -0.48 -3.54
C VAL A 27 -4.90 0.21 -4.32
N LEU A 28 -5.01 1.54 -4.19
CA LEU A 28 -6.02 2.34 -4.84
C LEU A 28 -5.51 2.77 -6.23
N ARG A 29 -6.14 2.25 -7.30
CA ARG A 29 -5.98 2.81 -8.64
C ARG A 29 -7.03 3.89 -8.85
N VAL A 30 -6.62 5.00 -9.45
CA VAL A 30 -7.52 6.10 -9.80
C VAL A 30 -7.96 5.90 -11.25
N ASP A 31 -8.82 4.91 -11.46
CA ASP A 31 -9.43 4.66 -12.76
C ASP A 31 -10.89 5.12 -12.67
N ASN A 32 -11.21 6.27 -13.27
CA ASN A 32 -12.59 6.78 -13.41
C ASN A 32 -13.42 6.85 -12.11
N GLY A 33 -12.80 7.23 -10.98
CA GLY A 33 -13.50 7.49 -9.71
C GLY A 33 -13.93 6.25 -8.92
N LEU A 34 -13.72 5.04 -9.46
CA LEU A 34 -13.90 3.79 -8.74
C LEU A 34 -12.59 3.41 -8.04
N ARG A 35 -12.65 3.15 -6.73
CA ARG A 35 -11.54 2.56 -5.98
C ARG A 35 -11.37 1.11 -6.43
N ALA A 36 -10.58 0.91 -7.46
CA ALA A 36 -10.29 -0.39 -8.04
C ALA A 36 -8.90 -0.85 -7.59
N GLY A 37 -8.80 -2.10 -7.14
CA GLY A 37 -7.52 -2.72 -6.81
C GLY A 37 -7.68 -3.93 -5.90
N PRO A 38 -6.70 -4.85 -5.91
CA PRO A 38 -6.72 -6.04 -5.07
C PRO A 38 -6.73 -5.63 -3.59
N THR A 39 -7.62 -6.27 -2.85
CA THR A 39 -7.71 -6.13 -1.39
C THR A 39 -7.09 -7.36 -0.76
N VAL A 40 -6.17 -7.16 0.17
CA VAL A 40 -5.48 -8.20 0.91
C VAL A 40 -5.91 -8.13 2.37
N LEU A 41 -6.36 -9.25 2.91
CA LEU A 41 -6.60 -9.40 4.34
C LEU A 41 -5.28 -9.79 5.02
N LEU A 42 -4.92 -9.07 6.07
CA LEU A 42 -3.75 -9.34 6.89
C LEU A 42 -4.20 -9.63 8.33
N HIS A 43 -3.94 -10.83 8.82
CA HIS A 43 -4.04 -11.17 10.23
C HIS A 43 -2.87 -10.57 11.03
N ARG A 44 -2.98 -10.61 12.36
CA ARG A 44 -1.93 -10.09 13.25
C ARG A 44 -0.59 -10.77 12.96
N GLY A 45 0.44 -9.96 12.73
CA GLY A 45 1.80 -10.40 12.43
C GLY A 45 2.03 -10.79 10.96
N GLU A 46 0.99 -10.82 10.12
CA GLU A 46 1.16 -11.07 8.69
C GLU A 46 1.67 -9.82 7.97
N SER A 47 2.36 -10.08 6.86
CA SER A 47 2.95 -9.04 6.04
C SER A 47 2.78 -9.30 4.56
N ILE A 48 2.70 -8.22 3.78
CA ILE A 48 2.78 -8.27 2.32
C ILE A 48 3.90 -7.34 1.84
N SER A 49 4.64 -7.78 0.83
CA SER A 49 5.60 -6.94 0.12
C SER A 49 5.08 -6.61 -1.27
N LEU A 50 5.17 -5.33 -1.64
CA LEU A 50 4.82 -4.82 -2.95
C LEU A 50 6.08 -4.35 -3.66
N VAL A 51 6.19 -4.69 -4.93
CA VAL A 51 7.19 -4.12 -5.83
C VAL A 51 6.59 -2.88 -6.46
N LEU A 52 7.14 -1.72 -6.16
CA LEU A 52 6.69 -0.43 -6.69
C LEU A 52 7.63 0.06 -7.79
N THR A 53 7.02 0.67 -8.80
CA THR A 53 7.74 1.35 -9.87
C THR A 53 8.18 2.73 -9.39
N ALA A 54 9.49 2.97 -9.39
CA ALA A 54 10.04 4.28 -9.03
C ALA A 54 9.46 5.39 -9.93
N GLY A 55 9.22 6.56 -9.31
CA GLY A 55 8.69 7.74 -10.01
C GLY A 55 7.18 7.75 -10.23
N GLN A 56 6.44 6.73 -9.77
CA GLN A 56 4.97 6.72 -9.79
C GLN A 56 4.40 6.93 -8.38
N PRO A 57 3.41 7.81 -8.20
CA PRO A 57 2.70 7.93 -6.94
C PRO A 57 1.74 6.75 -6.76
N TYR A 58 1.71 6.19 -5.55
CA TYR A 58 0.79 5.12 -5.18
C TYR A 58 -0.11 5.59 -4.05
N ARG A 59 -1.39 5.17 -4.09
CA ARG A 59 -2.35 5.43 -3.02
C ARG A 59 -2.78 4.11 -2.43
N TYR A 60 -2.97 4.08 -1.12
CA TYR A 60 -3.35 2.87 -0.40
C TYR A 60 -4.50 3.18 0.55
N ALA A 61 -5.34 2.18 0.80
CA ALA A 61 -6.35 2.22 1.84
C ALA A 61 -6.12 1.08 2.82
N VAL A 62 -6.13 1.41 4.10
CA VAL A 62 -6.14 0.45 5.20
C VAL A 62 -7.50 0.52 5.86
N ARG A 63 -8.19 -0.60 5.99
CA ARG A 63 -9.43 -0.69 6.77
C ARG A 63 -9.28 -1.62 7.94
N GLN A 64 -9.81 -1.17 9.07
CA GLN A 64 -9.84 -1.94 10.29
C GLN A 64 -11.02 -1.48 11.15
N HIS A 65 -11.82 -2.42 11.66
CA HIS A 65 -13.03 -2.13 12.47
C HIS A 65 -13.98 -1.08 11.87
N GLY A 66 -14.20 -1.14 10.56
CA GLY A 66 -15.08 -0.18 9.86
C GLY A 66 -14.51 1.24 9.72
N LYS A 67 -13.30 1.50 10.23
CA LYS A 67 -12.54 2.72 9.95
C LYS A 67 -11.64 2.51 8.75
N GLU A 68 -11.47 3.57 7.97
CA GLU A 68 -10.59 3.60 6.81
C GLU A 68 -9.58 4.73 6.95
N ALA A 69 -8.32 4.43 6.66
CA ALA A 69 -7.25 5.39 6.50
C ALA A 69 -6.68 5.29 5.08
N ASN A 70 -6.44 6.44 4.44
CA ASN A 70 -5.80 6.52 3.14
C ASN A 70 -4.35 7.01 3.29
N LEU A 71 -3.44 6.38 2.56
CA LEU A 71 -2.01 6.70 2.52
C LEU A 71 -1.65 7.11 1.09
N SER A 72 -0.83 8.14 0.92
CA SER A 72 -0.42 8.72 -0.37
C SER A 72 1.00 9.22 -0.34
#